data_AF-I8VRQ1-F1
#
_entry.id   AF-I8VRQ1-F1
#
_cell.length_a   1.000
_cell.length_b   1.000
_cell.length_c   1.000
_cell.angle_alpha   90.00
_cell.angle_beta   90.00
_cell.angle_gamma   90.00
#
_symmetry.space_group_name_H-M   'P 1'
#
loop_
_entity.id
_entity.type
_entity.pdbx_description
1 polymer ?
#
loop_
_entity_poly.entity_id
_entity_poly.type
_entity_poly.pdbx_seq_one_letter_code
_entity_poly.pdbx_strand_id
1 'polypeptide(L)'
;MKTLRIIFSLLLITAMSMPTLSAQTKKEKKELKKQAVEKLVTSGKYKINVNRALPARGRSVTLTSPYSVEIRNDSVISYLPYYGRAYSIPYGGGEGLNFKAPLTDYKLEWDKKETAKIKFSARSEEDKFDFSIDVFSNGSSTIFVNMQNRQSISFQGELDMPEKINQ
;
A
#
# COMPACT_ATOMS: atom_id res chain seq x y z
N MET A 1 -5.84 53.15 49.14
CA MET A 1 -5.75 52.72 47.73
C MET A 1 -5.01 51.39 47.64
N LYS A 2 -5.68 50.25 47.90
CA LYS A 2 -5.04 48.91 47.94
C LYS A 2 -5.85 47.83 47.21
N THR A 3 -6.78 48.23 46.34
CA THR A 3 -7.69 47.30 45.64
C THR A 3 -7.49 47.25 44.13
N LEU A 4 -6.55 48.03 43.57
CA LEU A 4 -6.37 48.14 42.12
C LEU A 4 -5.31 47.20 41.52
N ARG A 5 -4.68 46.34 42.33
CA ARG A 5 -3.63 45.41 41.86
C ARG A 5 -4.10 43.97 41.58
N ILE A 6 -5.34 43.64 41.93
CA ILE A 6 -5.84 42.25 41.84
C ILE A 6 -6.57 41.97 40.51
N ILE A 7 -6.96 43.01 39.76
CA ILE A 7 -7.69 42.83 38.50
C ILE A 7 -6.75 42.50 37.33
N PHE A 8 -5.45 42.83 37.43
CA PHE A 8 -4.48 42.52 36.36
C PHE A 8 -3.88 41.10 36.44
N SER A 9 -4.03 40.39 37.57
CA SER A 9 -3.51 39.02 37.74
C SER A 9 -4.48 37.92 37.29
N LEU A 10 -5.69 38.26 36.84
CA LEU A 10 -6.66 37.29 36.32
C LEU A 10 -6.82 37.33 34.78
N LEU A 11 -6.04 38.17 34.09
CA LEU A 11 -6.07 38.28 32.62
C LEU A 11 -4.86 37.61 31.93
N LEU A 12 -4.15 36.72 32.64
CA LEU A 12 -2.92 36.11 32.14
C LEU A 12 -2.93 34.56 32.16
N ILE A 13 -4.12 33.95 32.10
CA ILE A 13 -4.25 32.48 32.05
C ILE A 13 -4.91 31.97 30.75
N THR A 14 -5.46 32.84 29.88
CA THR A 14 -6.13 32.39 28.65
C THR A 14 -5.24 32.36 27.39
N ALA A 15 -3.91 32.41 27.53
CA ALA A 15 -2.98 32.52 26.39
C ALA A 15 -2.08 31.28 26.17
N MET A 16 -2.36 30.13 26.78
CA MET A 16 -1.65 28.89 26.47
C MET A 16 -2.62 27.83 25.93
N SER A 17 -2.26 27.30 24.76
CA SER A 17 -2.81 26.13 24.06
C SER A 17 -4.02 26.33 23.14
N MET A 18 -3.90 27.22 22.15
CA MET A 18 -4.50 26.92 20.85
C MET A 18 -3.50 26.03 20.09
N PRO A 19 -3.66 24.70 20.02
CA PRO A 19 -3.00 23.95 18.97
C PRO A 19 -3.50 24.54 17.65
N THR A 20 -2.59 25.07 16.85
CA THR A 20 -2.88 25.62 15.52
C THR A 20 -3.82 24.66 14.77
N LEU A 21 -4.97 25.15 14.30
CA LEU A 21 -6.00 24.39 13.56
C LEU A 21 -5.42 23.50 12.43
N SER A 22 -4.27 23.88 11.89
CA SER A 22 -3.47 23.13 10.90
C SER A 22 -2.86 21.80 11.40
N ALA A 23 -2.55 21.69 12.70
CA ALA A 23 -1.97 20.47 13.28
C ALA A 23 -3.03 19.43 13.66
N GLN A 24 -4.24 19.86 14.00
CA GLN A 24 -5.39 18.98 14.23
C GLN A 24 -5.83 18.30 12.92
N THR A 25 -5.96 19.08 11.85
CA THR A 25 -6.38 18.57 10.53
C THR A 25 -5.40 17.56 9.91
N LYS A 26 -4.08 17.74 10.08
CA LYS A 26 -3.08 16.74 9.62
C LYS A 26 -3.20 15.39 10.32
N LYS A 27 -3.47 15.39 11.63
CA LYS A 27 -3.64 14.16 12.41
C LYS A 27 -4.94 13.45 12.04
N GLU A 28 -6.04 14.19 11.94
CA GLU A 28 -7.34 13.66 11.51
C GLU A 28 -7.27 13.04 10.12
N LYS A 29 -6.63 13.71 9.15
CA LYS A 29 -6.45 13.17 7.80
C LYS A 29 -5.63 11.88 7.79
N LYS A 30 -4.58 11.78 8.61
CA LYS A 30 -3.80 10.54 8.75
C LYS A 30 -4.65 9.41 9.29
N GLU A 31 -5.48 9.67 10.29
CA GLU A 31 -6.37 8.66 10.86
C GLU A 31 -7.46 8.22 9.87
N LEU A 32 -8.03 9.15 9.10
CA LEU A 32 -8.98 8.84 8.04
C LEU A 32 -8.35 7.95 6.95
N LYS A 33 -7.12 8.25 6.52
CA LYS A 33 -6.37 7.41 5.57
C LYS A 33 -6.18 6.01 6.10
N LYS A 34 -5.75 5.89 7.36
CA LYS A 34 -5.56 4.60 8.03
C LYS A 34 -6.85 3.79 8.07
N GLN A 35 -7.96 4.38 8.52
CA GLN A 35 -9.26 3.70 8.56
C GLN A 35 -9.73 3.25 7.17
N ALA A 36 -9.46 4.07 6.14
CA ALA A 36 -9.79 3.71 4.76
C ALA A 36 -8.96 2.52 4.26
N VAL A 37 -7.65 2.50 4.54
CA VAL A 37 -6.77 1.37 4.23
C VAL A 37 -7.27 0.10 4.91
N GLU A 38 -7.57 0.16 6.21
CA GLU A 38 -8.08 -0.98 6.98
C GLU A 38 -9.39 -1.51 6.42
N LYS A 39 -10.34 -0.61 6.11
CA LYS A 39 -11.62 -0.98 5.52
C LYS A 39 -11.46 -1.62 4.14
N LEU A 40 -10.62 -1.05 3.27
CA LEU A 40 -10.42 -1.54 1.91
C LEU A 40 -9.73 -2.90 1.90
N VAL A 41 -8.63 -3.06 2.64
CA VAL A 41 -7.89 -4.32 2.68
C VAL A 41 -8.72 -5.44 3.32
N THR A 42 -9.43 -5.14 4.41
CA THR A 42 -10.32 -6.12 5.08
C THR A 42 -11.52 -6.52 4.22
N SER A 43 -11.94 -5.66 3.28
CA SER A 43 -13.05 -6.00 2.36
C SER A 43 -12.71 -7.15 1.40
N GLY A 44 -11.43 -7.50 1.24
CA GLY A 44 -10.97 -8.46 0.23
C GLY A 44 -11.15 -7.97 -1.21
N LYS A 45 -11.52 -6.70 -1.43
CA LYS A 45 -11.71 -6.09 -2.75
C LYS A 45 -10.96 -4.78 -2.84
N TYR A 46 -9.76 -4.82 -3.40
CA TYR A 46 -8.92 -3.63 -3.49
C TYR A 46 -7.93 -3.73 -4.65
N LYS A 47 -7.47 -2.56 -5.10
CA LYS A 47 -6.49 -2.42 -6.17
C LYS A 47 -5.29 -1.65 -5.67
N ILE A 48 -4.10 -2.08 -6.06
CA ILE A 48 -2.84 -1.36 -5.81
C ILE A 48 -2.29 -0.94 -7.17
N ASN A 49 -2.17 0.37 -7.38
CA ASN A 49 -1.55 0.94 -8.57
C ASN A 49 -0.03 0.97 -8.38
N VAL A 50 0.72 0.55 -9.40
CA VAL A 50 2.17 0.35 -9.31
C VAL A 50 2.88 1.33 -10.22
N ASN A 51 3.85 2.05 -9.67
CA ASN A 51 4.59 3.11 -10.39
C ASN A 51 6.10 2.83 -10.47
N ARG A 52 6.61 1.80 -9.79
CA ARG A 52 8.03 1.45 -9.81
C ARG A 52 8.24 -0.04 -9.70
N ALA A 53 9.12 -0.57 -10.55
CA ALA A 53 9.62 -1.93 -10.49
C ALA A 53 11.07 -1.94 -9.97
N LEU A 54 11.40 -2.92 -9.13
CA LEU A 54 12.69 -3.12 -8.50
C LEU A 54 13.12 -4.58 -8.73
N PRO A 55 13.75 -4.86 -9.88
CA PRO A 55 14.32 -6.17 -10.17
C PRO A 55 15.35 -6.56 -9.11
N ALA A 56 15.46 -7.84 -8.78
CA ALA A 56 16.46 -8.32 -7.82
C ALA A 56 17.92 -8.09 -8.30
N ARG A 57 18.13 -7.85 -9.60
CA ARG A 57 19.40 -7.38 -10.17
C ARG A 57 19.14 -6.25 -11.15
N GLY A 58 19.92 -5.17 -11.05
CA GLY A 58 19.84 -4.03 -11.96
C GLY A 58 19.23 -2.80 -11.30
N ARG A 59 18.88 -1.82 -12.13
CA ARG A 59 18.33 -0.53 -11.68
C ARG A 59 16.82 -0.63 -11.49
N SER A 60 16.29 0.17 -10.57
CA SER A 60 14.85 0.39 -10.48
C SER A 60 14.32 1.04 -11.75
N VAL A 61 13.14 0.63 -12.20
CA VAL A 61 12.46 1.16 -13.38
C VAL A 61 11.22 1.93 -12.95
N THR A 62 11.14 3.21 -13.32
CA THR A 62 9.91 3.98 -13.17
C THR A 62 8.92 3.57 -14.25
N LEU A 63 7.69 3.28 -13.86
CA LEU A 63 6.65 2.83 -14.76
C LEU A 63 5.73 3.99 -15.14
N THR A 64 5.44 4.12 -16.43
CA THR A 64 4.57 5.18 -16.98
C THR A 64 3.20 4.67 -17.44
N SER A 65 3.04 3.35 -17.52
CA SER A 65 1.76 2.69 -17.84
C SER A 65 1.00 2.30 -16.56
N PRO A 66 -0.33 2.14 -16.63
CA PRO A 66 -1.17 1.90 -15.45
C PRO A 66 -1.11 0.44 -14.97
N TYR A 67 0.04 0.02 -14.45
CA TYR A 67 0.22 -1.31 -13.87
C TYR A 67 -0.44 -1.43 -12.50
N SER A 68 -0.96 -2.62 -12.18
CA SER A 68 -1.66 -2.83 -10.91
C SER A 68 -1.77 -4.29 -10.50
N VAL A 69 -2.05 -4.51 -9.22
CA VAL A 69 -2.54 -5.78 -8.68
C VAL A 69 -3.91 -5.52 -8.06
N GLU A 70 -4.91 -6.29 -8.47
CA GLU A 70 -6.28 -6.20 -7.97
C GLU A 70 -6.68 -7.52 -7.31
N ILE A 71 -7.11 -7.43 -6.05
CA ILE A 71 -7.67 -8.54 -5.29
C ILE A 71 -9.19 -8.44 -5.37
N ARG A 72 -9.83 -9.54 -5.76
CA ARG A 72 -11.28 -9.69 -5.91
C ARG A 72 -11.76 -10.91 -5.16
N ASN A 73 -11.82 -10.81 -3.83
CA ASN A 73 -12.16 -11.88 -2.90
C ASN A 73 -11.26 -13.12 -3.05
N ASP A 74 -11.63 -14.04 -3.93
CA ASP A 74 -11.02 -15.35 -4.16
C ASP A 74 -10.07 -15.37 -5.35
N SER A 75 -9.88 -14.23 -6.02
CA SER A 75 -9.03 -14.12 -7.21
C SER A 75 -8.14 -12.89 -7.19
N VAL A 76 -7.04 -12.99 -7.92
CA VAL A 76 -6.12 -11.89 -8.19
C VAL A 76 -6.07 -11.63 -9.70
N ILE A 77 -6.04 -10.35 -10.05
CA ILE A 77 -5.69 -9.88 -11.38
C ILE A 77 -4.37 -9.13 -11.23
N SER A 78 -3.31 -9.71 -11.78
CA SER A 78 -2.00 -9.09 -11.84
C SER A 78 -1.82 -8.51 -13.24
N TYR A 79 -1.57 -7.21 -13.33
CA TYR A 79 -1.12 -6.54 -14.54
C TYR A 79 0.20 -5.84 -14.20
N LEU A 80 1.26 -6.65 -14.07
CA LEU A 80 2.59 -6.17 -13.71
C LEU A 80 3.60 -6.50 -14.81
N PRO A 81 4.56 -5.60 -15.08
CA PRO A 81 5.64 -5.89 -16.00
C PRO A 81 6.68 -6.78 -15.32
N TYR A 82 7.34 -7.64 -16.09
CA TYR A 82 8.44 -8.44 -15.59
C TYR A 82 9.79 -7.95 -16.13
N TYR A 83 10.72 -7.71 -15.19
CA TYR A 83 12.10 -7.33 -15.48
C TYR A 83 13.02 -8.25 -14.69
N GLY A 84 13.65 -9.20 -15.37
CA GLY A 84 14.51 -10.16 -14.71
C GLY A 84 14.90 -11.32 -15.59
N ARG A 85 15.57 -12.31 -14.99
CA ARG A 85 15.97 -13.52 -15.68
C ARG A 85 14.86 -14.56 -15.56
N ALA A 86 14.41 -15.05 -16.70
CA ALA A 86 13.61 -16.27 -16.79
C ALA A 86 14.53 -17.48 -16.93
N TYR A 87 14.19 -18.57 -16.23
CA TYR A 87 14.95 -19.82 -16.26
C TYR A 87 14.28 -20.86 -17.16
N SER A 88 12.96 -21.01 -17.05
CA SER A 88 12.18 -21.97 -17.83
C SER A 88 10.83 -21.37 -18.18
N ILE A 89 10.68 -20.86 -19.40
CA ILE A 89 9.43 -20.23 -19.88
C ILE A 89 9.05 -20.79 -21.25
N PRO A 90 7.76 -20.77 -21.61
CA PRO A 90 7.32 -21.18 -22.94
C PRO A 90 7.98 -20.39 -24.06
N TYR A 91 8.00 -20.99 -25.26
CA TYR A 91 8.45 -20.30 -26.47
C TYR A 91 7.60 -19.04 -26.69
N GLY A 92 8.26 -17.88 -26.83
CA GLY A 92 7.59 -16.58 -26.93
C GLY A 92 7.53 -15.75 -25.65
N GLY A 93 8.11 -16.22 -24.54
CA GLY A 93 8.30 -15.40 -23.34
C GLY A 93 7.16 -15.46 -22.32
N GLY A 94 5.98 -15.86 -22.77
CA GLY A 94 4.78 -16.04 -21.94
C GLY A 94 4.19 -14.73 -21.40
N GLU A 95 3.07 -14.83 -20.67
CA GLU A 95 2.37 -13.69 -20.07
C GLU A 95 3.03 -13.20 -18.77
N GLY A 96 3.85 -14.04 -18.12
CA GLY A 96 4.64 -13.65 -16.95
C GLY A 96 3.78 -13.18 -15.77
N LEU A 97 3.93 -11.91 -15.37
CA LEU A 97 3.16 -11.32 -14.26
C LEU A 97 1.87 -10.62 -14.72
N ASN A 98 1.44 -10.83 -15.96
CA ASN A 98 0.14 -10.42 -16.45
C ASN A 98 -0.78 -11.64 -16.49
N PHE A 99 -1.67 -11.79 -15.50
CA PHE A 99 -2.57 -12.94 -15.43
C PHE A 99 -3.77 -12.67 -14.53
N LYS A 100 -4.79 -13.52 -14.65
CA LYS A 100 -5.89 -13.64 -13.68
C LYS A 100 -5.93 -15.07 -13.16
N ALA A 101 -5.94 -15.24 -11.84
CA ALA A 101 -5.95 -16.56 -11.22
C ALA A 101 -6.67 -16.57 -9.87
N PRO A 102 -7.18 -17.72 -9.42
CA PRO A 102 -7.62 -17.92 -8.05
C PRO A 102 -6.47 -17.72 -7.05
N LEU A 103 -6.82 -17.22 -5.87
CA LEU A 103 -5.93 -17.09 -4.73
C LEU A 103 -5.92 -18.37 -3.92
N THR A 104 -4.73 -18.80 -3.48
CA THR A 104 -4.58 -19.84 -2.46
C THR A 104 -3.79 -19.29 -1.29
N ASP A 105 -3.98 -19.88 -0.11
CA ASP A 105 -3.22 -19.57 1.11
C ASP A 105 -3.22 -18.08 1.49
N TYR A 106 -4.33 -17.38 1.21
CA TYR A 106 -4.46 -15.95 1.54
C TYR A 106 -4.41 -15.74 3.06
N LYS A 107 -3.51 -14.87 3.49
CA LYS A 107 -3.35 -14.44 4.89
C LYS A 107 -3.24 -12.93 4.94
N LEU A 108 -4.02 -12.33 5.83
CA LEU A 108 -3.96 -10.91 6.18
C LEU A 108 -3.63 -10.82 7.67
N GLU A 109 -2.48 -10.22 7.97
CA GLU A 109 -2.04 -9.92 9.33
C GLU A 109 -1.76 -8.43 9.47
N TRP A 110 -1.92 -7.88 10.67
CA TRP A 110 -1.59 -6.49 10.98
C TRP A 110 -0.36 -6.45 11.88
N ASP A 111 0.65 -5.68 11.50
CA ASP A 111 1.83 -5.50 12.35
C ASP A 111 1.61 -4.42 13.43
N LYS A 112 2.59 -4.28 14.34
CA LYS A 112 2.54 -3.27 15.43
C LYS A 112 2.52 -1.82 14.93
N LYS A 113 2.84 -1.59 13.66
CA LYS A 113 2.83 -0.28 13.00
C LYS A 113 1.58 -0.09 12.13
N GLU A 114 0.59 -0.98 12.27
CA GLU A 114 -0.67 -0.95 11.54
C GLU A 114 -0.46 -1.06 10.02
N THR A 115 0.57 -1.80 9.63
CA THR A 115 0.81 -2.21 8.24
C THR A 115 0.07 -3.51 7.99
N ALA A 116 -0.74 -3.56 6.94
CA ALA A 116 -1.33 -4.81 6.49
C ALA A 116 -0.26 -5.65 5.79
N LYS A 117 0.00 -6.84 6.32
CA LYS A 117 0.86 -7.89 5.79
C LYS A 117 -0.02 -8.91 5.08
N ILE A 118 -0.08 -8.82 3.75
CA ILE A 118 -0.87 -9.72 2.92
C ILE A 118 0.07 -10.74 2.27
N LYS A 119 -0.25 -12.02 2.36
CA LYS A 119 0.44 -13.10 1.66
C LYS A 119 -0.55 -14.00 0.97
N PHE A 120 -0.25 -14.42 -0.24
CA PHE A 120 -1.04 -15.41 -0.97
C PHE A 120 -0.21 -16.03 -2.07
N SER A 121 -0.69 -17.15 -2.61
CA SER A 121 -0.15 -17.76 -3.81
C SER A 121 -1.18 -17.69 -4.94
N ALA A 122 -0.69 -17.67 -6.17
CA ALA A 122 -1.49 -17.78 -7.38
C ALA A 122 -0.74 -18.65 -8.39
N ARG A 123 -1.48 -19.36 -9.25
CA ARG A 123 -0.90 -20.22 -10.28
C ARG A 123 -1.48 -19.88 -11.64
N SER A 124 -0.59 -19.63 -12.60
CA SER A 124 -0.92 -19.55 -14.02
C SER A 124 -0.54 -20.87 -14.72
N GLU A 125 -0.78 -20.95 -16.02
CA GLU A 125 -0.29 -22.07 -16.84
C GLU A 125 1.24 -22.14 -16.88
N GLU A 126 1.95 -21.02 -16.68
CA GLU A 126 3.39 -20.91 -16.87
C GLU A 126 4.22 -21.01 -15.58
N ASP A 127 3.67 -20.50 -14.47
CA ASP A 127 4.43 -20.32 -13.23
C ASP A 127 3.52 -20.30 -12.00
N LYS A 128 4.15 -20.56 -10.84
CA LYS A 128 3.58 -20.34 -9.52
C LYS A 128 4.16 -19.04 -8.95
N PHE A 129 3.28 -18.19 -8.45
CA PHE A 129 3.62 -16.91 -7.86
C PHE A 129 3.27 -16.91 -6.37
N ASP A 130 4.24 -16.54 -5.54
CA ASP A 130 4.01 -16.27 -4.12
C ASP A 130 4.15 -14.77 -3.88
N PHE A 131 3.05 -14.12 -3.50
CA PHE A 131 2.99 -12.69 -3.24
C PHE A 131 3.18 -12.41 -1.75
N SER A 132 3.94 -11.35 -1.45
CA SER A 132 4.01 -10.72 -0.14
C SER A 132 3.83 -9.22 -0.34
N ILE A 133 2.72 -8.68 0.18
CA ILE A 133 2.34 -7.29 0.01
C ILE A 133 2.28 -6.63 1.38
N ASP A 134 2.96 -5.50 1.51
CA ASP A 134 2.81 -4.60 2.65
C ASP A 134 2.02 -3.38 2.20
N VAL A 135 0.90 -3.08 2.87
CA VAL A 135 0.14 -1.84 2.69
C VAL A 135 0.26 -1.02 3.96
N PHE A 136 0.89 0.15 3.86
CA PHE A 136 1.10 1.06 4.98
C PHE A 136 -0.17 1.88 5.26
N SER A 137 -0.29 2.42 6.48
CA SER A 137 -1.44 3.22 6.91
C SER A 137 -1.69 4.50 6.10
N ASN A 138 -0.71 4.94 5.30
CA ASN A 138 -0.86 6.06 4.37
C ASN A 138 -1.31 5.65 2.96
N GLY A 139 -1.52 4.35 2.70
CA GLY A 139 -1.88 3.75 1.42
C GLY A 139 -0.70 3.38 0.52
N SER A 140 0.52 3.88 0.81
CA SER A 140 1.70 3.41 0.08
C SER A 140 1.87 1.90 0.28
N SER A 141 2.39 1.23 -0.74
CA SER A 141 2.44 -0.22 -0.77
C SER A 141 3.74 -0.73 -1.38
N THR A 142 4.22 -1.86 -0.88
CA THR A 142 5.30 -2.63 -1.51
C THR A 142 4.82 -4.03 -1.80
N ILE A 143 5.14 -4.52 -2.99
CA ILE A 143 4.76 -5.86 -3.45
C ILE A 143 6.04 -6.61 -3.75
N PHE A 144 6.25 -7.76 -3.12
CA PHE A 144 7.28 -8.71 -3.49
C PHE A 144 6.62 -9.92 -4.14
N VAL A 145 7.16 -10.33 -5.29
CA VAL A 145 6.69 -11.52 -6.01
C VAL A 145 7.84 -12.49 -6.15
N ASN A 146 7.69 -13.65 -5.52
CA ASN A 146 8.55 -14.80 -5.76
C ASN A 146 7.91 -15.69 -6.83
N MET A 147 8.75 -16.19 -7.75
CA MET A 147 8.33 -17.03 -8.87
C MET A 147 9.16 -18.31 -8.86
N GLN A 148 8.58 -19.41 -9.34
CA GLN A 148 9.30 -20.68 -9.41
C GLN A 148 10.27 -20.71 -10.59
N ASN A 149 9.85 -20.20 -11.75
CA ASN A 149 10.62 -20.31 -12.99
C ASN A 149 11.30 -19.00 -13.42
N ARG A 150 11.15 -17.94 -12.61
CA ARG A 150 11.67 -16.59 -12.88
C ARG A 150 12.32 -16.02 -11.63
N GLN A 151 13.31 -15.15 -11.81
CA GLN A 151 13.91 -14.41 -10.70
C GLN A 151 12.86 -13.50 -10.05
N SER A 152 12.85 -13.42 -8.71
CA SER A 152 11.93 -12.56 -7.96
C SER A 152 12.11 -11.06 -8.29
N ILE A 153 11.03 -10.31 -8.03
CA ILE A 153 10.95 -8.87 -8.29
C ILE A 153 10.11 -8.18 -7.22
N SER A 154 10.46 -6.94 -6.90
CA SER A 154 9.67 -6.08 -6.03
C SER A 154 9.06 -4.91 -6.80
N PHE A 155 7.99 -4.35 -6.26
CA PHE A 155 7.32 -3.17 -6.78
C PHE A 155 6.97 -2.20 -5.67
N GLN A 156 6.86 -0.92 -6.03
CA GLN A 156 6.29 0.13 -5.19
C GLN A 156 5.04 0.69 -5.85
N GLY A 157 4.04 1.00 -5.02
CA GLY A 157 2.75 1.45 -5.47
C GLY A 157 1.96 2.14 -4.37
N GLU A 158 0.68 2.35 -4.65
CA GLU A 158 -0.28 2.97 -3.75
C GLU A 158 -1.64 2.28 -3.89
N LEU A 159 -2.30 2.07 -2.76
CA LEU A 159 -3.66 1.56 -2.69
C LEU A 159 -4.60 2.56 -3.37
N ASP A 160 -5.47 2.05 -4.24
CA ASP A 160 -6.49 2.84 -4.92
C ASP A 160 -7.57 3.25 -3.91
N MET A 161 -7.41 4.45 -3.36
CA MET A 161 -8.30 5.04 -2.37
C MET A 161 -9.19 6.12 -3.02
N PRO A 162 -10.43 6.30 -2.55
CA PRO A 162 -11.33 7.31 -3.09
C PRO A 162 -10.73 8.73 -2.96
N GLU A 163 -10.90 9.57 -3.99
CA GLU A 163 -10.27 10.89 -4.13
C GLU A 163 -10.42 11.81 -2.89
N LYS A 164 -11.56 11.73 -2.20
CA LYS A 164 -11.85 12.52 -1.00
C LYS A 164 -10.85 12.31 0.15
N ILE A 165 -10.11 11.20 0.12
CA ILE A 165 -9.14 10.81 1.15
C ILE A 165 -7.70 11.18 0.73
N ASN A 166 -7.48 11.34 -0.58
CA ASN A 166 -6.16 11.65 -1.14
C ASN A 166 -5.84 13.16 -1.11
N GLN A 167 -6.85 14.02 -1.21
CA GLN A 167 -6.74 15.50 -1.08
C GLN A 167 -6.40 15.95 0.33
#